data_AF-A0A3S1HJB8-F1
#
_entry.id   AF-A0A3S1HJB8-F1
#
_cell.length_a   1.000
_cell.length_b   1.000
_cell.length_c   1.000
_cell.angle_alpha   90.00
_cell.angle_beta   90.00
_cell.angle_gamma   90.00
#
_symmetry.space_group_name_H-M   'P 1'
#
loop_
_entity.id
_entity.type
_entity.pdbx_description
1 polymer ?
#
loop_
_entity_poly.entity_id
_entity_poly.type
_entity_poly.pdbx_seq_one_letter_code
_entity_poly.pdbx_strand_id
1 'polypeptide(L)'
;FPSRAELHQLKSLAGLAASLFTLKDATRSGAIAEAALVREEKRRAIALDAASLASWAWDIRTDIIECDTLMSELFSLPRSNRLRARDILTAIDPRDVYQTETRFRDALTGSDDYFGEYRVKGFHPPRWLATRGRVIERDGDGKPTLIFGVNYDISERKLGDERQRLLLRELNHRVKNTLATVQALATQTVRHARQPSEFLEAFGARLQALGIAHNLLSDREWRGIGISELVQIEVKPFETAEQPRMTISGDDLLLSPDQAVGLGLILHELASNALKYGSLSVPSGRVDLGWRMQGRRDARRLVLTWRESGGPQVAPPDRHGFGSILIRRSLAKVISSEVTHEFRPEGVFAEISMPLEELSK
;
A
#
# COMPACT_ATOMS: atom_id res chain seq x y z
N PHE A 1 70.49 70.12 3.31
CA PHE A 1 69.01 70.22 3.21
C PHE A 1 68.63 70.13 1.74
N PRO A 2 67.66 69.29 1.36
CA PRO A 2 67.30 69.12 -0.05
C PRO A 2 66.78 70.44 -0.65
N SER A 3 67.03 70.65 -1.94
CA SER A 3 66.63 71.86 -2.65
C SER A 3 65.11 71.94 -2.82
N ARG A 4 64.58 73.16 -3.00
CA ARG A 4 63.15 73.42 -3.16
C ARG A 4 62.55 72.69 -4.38
N ALA A 5 63.37 72.38 -5.38
CA ALA A 5 62.99 71.61 -6.57
C ALA A 5 62.87 70.10 -6.25
N GLU A 6 63.80 69.52 -5.47
CA GLU A 6 63.74 68.12 -5.03
C GLU A 6 62.54 67.85 -4.11
N LEU A 7 62.18 68.82 -3.25
CA LEU A 7 60.99 68.73 -2.39
C LEU A 7 59.67 68.79 -3.19
N HIS A 8 59.64 69.48 -4.33
CA HIS A 8 58.47 69.51 -5.20
C HIS A 8 58.32 68.21 -6.00
N GLN A 9 59.45 67.64 -6.46
CA GLN A 9 59.48 66.36 -7.18
C GLN A 9 59.09 65.19 -6.26
N LEU A 10 59.53 65.19 -5.00
CA LEU A 10 59.12 64.22 -3.97
C LEU A 10 57.63 64.32 -3.60
N LYS A 11 57.06 65.53 -3.54
CA LYS A 11 55.60 65.71 -3.32
C LYS A 11 54.76 65.26 -4.52
N SER A 12 55.23 65.46 -5.75
CA SER A 12 54.56 64.98 -6.97
C SER A 12 54.60 63.45 -7.08
N LEU A 13 55.74 62.82 -6.78
CA LEU A 13 55.87 61.35 -6.73
C LEU A 13 55.02 60.73 -5.60
N ALA A 14 54.91 61.38 -4.44
CA ALA A 14 54.03 60.94 -3.36
C ALA A 14 52.54 61.07 -3.73
N GLY A 15 52.16 62.10 -4.49
CA GLY A 15 50.81 62.26 -5.03
C GLY A 15 50.44 61.19 -6.07
N LEU A 16 51.37 60.85 -6.97
CA LEU A 16 51.21 59.76 -7.94
C LEU A 16 51.15 58.39 -7.26
N ALA A 17 51.99 58.13 -6.25
CA ALA A 17 51.97 56.90 -5.47
C ALA A 17 50.66 56.75 -4.66
N ALA A 18 50.14 57.83 -4.06
CA ALA A 18 48.86 57.82 -3.37
C ALA A 18 47.67 57.57 -4.33
N SER A 19 47.73 58.12 -5.56
CA SER A 19 46.71 57.88 -6.60
C SER A 19 46.75 56.45 -7.16
N LEU A 20 47.92 55.79 -7.17
CA LEU A 20 48.07 54.38 -7.54
C LEU A 20 47.59 53.42 -6.44
N PHE A 21 47.64 53.83 -5.17
CA PHE A 21 47.08 53.06 -4.05
C PHE A 21 45.55 53.15 -3.98
N THR A 22 44.95 54.31 -4.24
CA THR A 22 43.48 54.45 -4.26
C THR A 22 42.82 53.72 -5.45
N LEU A 23 43.51 53.61 -6.60
CA LEU A 23 43.07 52.78 -7.73
C LEU A 23 43.21 51.27 -7.45
N LYS A 24 44.22 50.86 -6.67
CA LYS A 24 44.49 49.45 -6.33
C LYS A 24 43.53 48.91 -5.27
N ASP A 25 43.13 49.73 -4.29
CA ASP A 25 42.16 49.33 -3.26
C ASP A 25 40.72 49.26 -3.80
N ALA A 26 40.35 50.08 -4.79
CA ALA A 26 39.06 49.96 -5.48
C ALA A 26 38.95 48.62 -6.26
N THR A 27 40.03 48.22 -6.96
CA THR A 27 40.10 46.91 -7.63
C THR A 27 40.20 45.73 -6.66
N ARG A 28 40.78 45.90 -5.48
CA ARG A 28 40.93 44.84 -4.48
C ARG A 28 39.63 44.62 -3.69
N SER A 29 38.92 45.69 -3.34
CA SER A 29 37.55 45.60 -2.81
C SER A 29 36.59 45.02 -3.84
N GLY A 30 36.75 45.38 -5.12
CA GLY A 30 36.05 44.74 -6.24
C GLY A 30 36.35 43.23 -6.33
N ALA A 31 37.62 42.85 -6.37
CA ALA A 31 38.04 41.44 -6.49
C ALA A 31 37.66 40.58 -5.28
N ILE A 32 37.68 41.13 -4.05
CA ILE A 32 37.23 40.42 -2.84
C ILE A 32 35.71 40.27 -2.85
N ALA A 33 34.97 41.31 -3.22
CA ALA A 33 33.51 41.25 -3.35
C ALA A 33 33.08 40.30 -4.48
N GLU A 34 33.78 40.32 -5.62
CA GLU A 34 33.59 39.43 -6.76
C GLU A 34 33.91 37.98 -6.38
N ALA A 35 35.03 37.72 -5.71
CA ALA A 35 35.36 36.38 -5.22
C ALA A 35 34.36 35.87 -4.17
N ALA A 36 33.84 36.75 -3.31
CA ALA A 36 32.79 36.40 -2.35
C ALA A 36 31.45 36.09 -3.05
N LEU A 37 31.08 36.87 -4.07
CA LEU A 37 29.89 36.65 -4.88
C LEU A 37 29.98 35.32 -5.63
N VAL A 38 31.09 35.06 -6.32
CA VAL A 38 31.37 33.79 -7.01
C VAL A 38 31.30 32.61 -6.04
N ARG A 39 31.80 32.77 -4.81
CA ARG A 39 31.73 31.72 -3.77
C ARG A 39 30.30 31.44 -3.33
N GLU A 40 29.48 32.47 -3.14
CA GLU A 40 28.08 32.31 -2.76
C GLU A 40 27.23 31.76 -3.90
N GLU A 41 27.46 32.18 -5.14
CA GLU A 41 26.83 31.60 -6.34
C GLU A 41 27.17 30.12 -6.48
N LYS A 42 28.45 29.76 -6.33
CA LYS A 42 28.88 28.36 -6.36
C LYS A 42 28.25 27.55 -5.23
N ARG A 43 28.15 28.09 -4.02
CA ARG A 43 27.47 27.42 -2.91
C ARG A 43 25.98 27.20 -3.19
N ARG A 44 25.29 28.20 -3.76
CA ARG A 44 23.87 28.08 -4.15
C ARG A 44 23.67 27.03 -5.23
N ALA A 45 24.51 27.01 -6.26
CA ALA A 45 24.46 26.02 -7.32
C ALA A 45 24.65 24.59 -6.77
N ILE A 46 25.63 24.37 -5.89
CA ILE A 46 25.85 23.07 -5.23
C ILE A 46 24.64 22.67 -4.37
N ALA A 47 24.03 23.61 -3.64
CA ALA A 47 22.87 23.32 -2.81
C ALA A 47 21.64 22.92 -3.64
N LEU A 48 21.41 23.58 -4.78
CA LEU A 48 20.32 23.23 -5.70
C LEU A 48 20.54 21.87 -6.34
N ASP A 49 21.77 21.60 -6.80
CA ASP A 49 22.16 20.32 -7.40
C ASP A 49 22.04 19.16 -6.39
N ALA A 50 22.57 19.33 -5.17
CA ALA A 50 22.47 18.35 -4.09
C ALA A 50 21.02 18.07 -3.67
N ALA A 51 20.13 19.07 -3.80
CA ALA A 51 18.70 18.91 -3.56
C ALA A 51 17.91 18.47 -4.81
N SER A 52 18.58 18.26 -5.94
CA SER A 52 17.98 17.92 -7.24
C SER A 52 16.84 18.88 -7.65
N LEU A 53 17.04 20.16 -7.36
CA LEU A 53 16.09 21.23 -7.66
C LEU A 53 16.50 21.92 -8.96
N ALA A 54 15.60 21.95 -9.94
CA ALA A 54 15.75 22.76 -11.15
C ALA A 54 15.24 24.18 -10.88
N SER A 55 16.12 25.15 -10.91
CA SER A 55 15.81 26.57 -10.73
C SER A 55 15.43 27.25 -12.05
N TRP A 56 14.52 28.23 -11.95
CA TRP A 56 14.08 29.02 -13.09
C TRP A 56 13.70 30.45 -12.69
N ALA A 57 13.91 31.38 -13.61
CA ALA A 57 13.48 32.77 -13.56
C ALA A 57 12.69 33.09 -14.83
N TRP A 58 11.44 33.51 -14.70
CA TRP A 58 10.58 33.85 -15.81
C TRP A 58 10.36 35.36 -15.88
N ASP A 59 10.90 36.01 -16.92
CA ASP A 59 10.50 37.36 -17.28
C ASP A 59 9.22 37.29 -18.13
N ILE A 60 8.12 37.78 -17.55
CA ILE A 60 6.77 37.69 -18.13
C ILE A 60 6.62 38.57 -19.37
N ARG A 61 7.36 39.68 -19.44
CA ARG A 61 7.26 40.63 -20.57
C ARG A 61 7.88 40.06 -21.83
N THR A 62 8.97 39.32 -21.68
CA THR A 62 9.70 38.70 -22.79
C THR A 62 9.28 37.26 -23.09
N ASP A 63 8.53 36.64 -22.16
CA ASP A 63 8.19 35.21 -22.17
C ASP A 63 9.45 34.32 -22.25
N ILE A 64 10.48 34.69 -21.49
CA ILE A 64 11.74 33.93 -21.39
C ILE A 64 11.89 33.39 -19.99
N ILE A 65 11.99 32.06 -19.91
CA ILE A 65 12.34 31.32 -18.71
C ILE A 65 13.82 30.98 -18.79
N GLU A 66 14.64 31.66 -17.99
CA GLU A 66 16.02 31.28 -17.76
C GLU A 66 16.06 30.17 -16.72
N CYS A 67 16.67 29.04 -17.05
CA CYS A 67 16.69 27.87 -16.18
C CYS A 67 18.01 27.11 -16.27
N ASP A 68 18.27 26.28 -15.28
CA ASP A 68 19.33 25.28 -15.41
C ASP A 68 18.95 24.16 -16.39
N THR A 69 19.93 23.32 -16.72
CA THR A 69 19.75 22.21 -17.67
C THR A 69 18.89 21.10 -17.10
N LEU A 70 18.85 20.94 -15.76
CA LEU A 70 18.00 19.96 -15.09
C LEU A 70 16.52 20.22 -15.39
N MET A 71 16.10 21.48 -15.54
CA MET A 71 14.75 21.83 -15.97
C MET A 71 14.36 21.16 -17.30
N SER A 72 15.24 21.20 -18.30
CA SER A 72 14.98 20.53 -19.59
C SER A 72 14.85 19.01 -19.43
N GLU A 73 15.68 18.41 -18.57
CA GLU A 73 15.67 16.96 -18.30
C GLU A 73 14.40 16.51 -17.55
N LEU A 74 13.95 17.27 -16.55
CA LEU A 74 12.73 17.00 -15.81
C LEU A 74 11.50 16.98 -16.74
N PHE A 75 11.40 17.94 -17.66
CA PHE A 75 10.29 18.05 -18.62
C PHE A 75 10.49 17.24 -19.91
N SER A 76 11.64 16.58 -20.09
CA SER A 76 12.01 15.89 -21.35
C SER A 76 11.98 16.77 -22.59
N LEU A 77 12.46 18.00 -22.42
CA LEU A 77 12.64 18.97 -23.48
C LEU A 77 14.07 18.92 -24.01
N PRO A 78 14.31 19.40 -25.26
CA PRO A 78 15.66 19.61 -25.76
C PRO A 78 16.48 20.46 -24.78
N ARG A 79 17.74 20.06 -24.52
CA ARG A 79 18.61 20.77 -23.57
C ARG A 79 18.73 22.25 -23.95
N SER A 80 18.23 23.10 -23.07
CA SER A 80 18.31 24.56 -23.17
C SER A 80 18.40 25.17 -21.77
N ASN A 81 19.04 26.32 -21.67
CA ASN A 81 18.99 27.19 -20.49
C ASN A 81 17.97 28.34 -20.64
N ARG A 82 17.25 28.36 -21.77
CA ARG A 82 16.20 29.33 -22.09
C ARG A 82 15.00 28.61 -22.71
N LEU A 83 13.86 28.68 -22.03
CA LEU A 83 12.60 28.09 -22.46
C LEU A 83 11.51 29.17 -22.54
N ARG A 84 10.36 28.86 -23.12
CA ARG A 84 9.16 29.70 -23.07
C ARG A 84 8.07 29.05 -22.24
N ALA A 85 7.13 29.83 -21.71
CA ALA A 85 6.03 29.27 -20.91
C ALA A 85 5.21 28.23 -21.68
N ARG A 86 5.00 28.45 -22.99
CA ARG A 86 4.31 27.49 -23.87
C ARG A 86 5.01 26.13 -23.96
N ASP A 87 6.34 26.09 -23.87
CA ASP A 87 7.11 24.85 -24.01
C ASP A 87 6.89 23.98 -22.77
N ILE A 88 6.86 24.61 -21.59
CA ILE A 88 6.52 23.98 -20.32
C ILE A 88 5.07 23.49 -20.31
N LEU A 89 4.10 24.34 -20.68
CA LEU A 89 2.68 23.96 -20.71
C LEU A 89 2.41 22.81 -21.68
N THR A 90 3.11 22.75 -22.82
CA THR A 90 2.96 21.66 -23.80
C THR A 90 3.54 20.33 -23.29
N ALA A 91 4.55 20.39 -22.41
CA ALA A 91 5.16 19.22 -21.78
C ALA A 91 4.33 18.66 -20.60
N ILE A 92 3.39 19.43 -20.05
CA ILE A 92 2.48 18.95 -19.00
C ILE A 92 1.43 18.00 -19.59
N ASP A 93 1.07 16.96 -18.83
CA ASP A 93 0.01 16.03 -19.19
C ASP A 93 -1.32 16.81 -19.40
N PRO A 94 -2.05 16.57 -20.51
CA PRO A 94 -3.28 17.32 -20.82
C PRO A 94 -4.33 17.32 -19.70
N ARG A 95 -4.32 16.30 -18.82
CA ARG A 95 -5.24 16.20 -17.69
C ARG A 95 -4.97 17.26 -16.60
N ASP A 96 -3.75 17.80 -16.54
CA ASP A 96 -3.34 18.73 -15.48
C ASP A 96 -3.26 20.20 -15.95
N VAL A 97 -3.14 20.45 -17.26
CA VAL A 97 -2.93 21.80 -17.84
C VAL A 97 -3.93 22.83 -17.32
N TYR A 98 -5.23 22.53 -17.39
CA TYR A 98 -6.28 23.46 -16.95
C TYR A 98 -6.14 23.86 -15.47
N GLN A 99 -5.81 22.89 -14.60
CA GLN A 99 -5.63 23.16 -13.18
C GLN A 99 -4.34 23.94 -12.94
N THR A 100 -3.26 23.62 -13.65
CA THR A 100 -1.98 24.33 -13.57
C THR A 100 -2.14 25.80 -13.95
N GLU A 101 -2.74 26.09 -15.10
CA GLU A 101 -2.97 27.46 -15.58
C GLU A 101 -3.84 28.27 -14.62
N THR A 102 -4.91 27.67 -14.09
CA THR A 102 -5.81 28.32 -13.14
C THR A 102 -5.07 28.71 -11.86
N ARG A 103 -4.37 27.76 -11.22
CA ARG A 103 -3.61 28.03 -10.00
C ARG A 103 -2.51 29.07 -10.20
N PHE A 104 -1.87 29.03 -11.37
CA PHE A 104 -0.85 30.00 -11.70
C PHE A 104 -1.44 31.40 -11.81
N ARG A 105 -2.56 31.56 -12.53
CA ARG A 105 -3.29 32.84 -12.63
C ARG A 105 -3.69 33.38 -11.26
N ASP A 106 -4.22 32.53 -10.39
CA ASP A 106 -4.63 32.93 -9.04
C ASP A 106 -3.43 33.47 -8.23
N ALA A 107 -2.28 32.77 -8.28
CA ALA A 107 -1.06 33.19 -7.59
C ALA A 107 -0.55 34.56 -8.06
N LEU A 108 -0.66 34.88 -9.36
CA LEU A 108 -0.27 36.18 -9.91
C LEU A 108 -1.14 37.34 -9.39
N THR A 109 -2.39 37.07 -9.05
CA THR A 109 -3.37 38.08 -8.64
C THR A 109 -3.48 38.29 -7.13
N GLY A 110 -3.01 37.33 -6.31
CA GLY A 110 -3.30 37.31 -4.88
C GLY A 110 -2.09 37.12 -3.97
N SER A 111 -1.51 35.90 -3.94
CA SER A 111 -0.62 35.45 -2.86
C SER A 111 0.88 35.69 -3.07
N ASP A 112 1.29 36.11 -4.27
CA ASP A 112 2.69 36.15 -4.76
C ASP A 112 3.41 34.80 -4.79
N ASP A 113 3.04 33.84 -3.95
CA ASP A 113 3.54 32.46 -3.93
C ASP A 113 2.66 31.53 -4.77
N TYR A 114 3.30 30.70 -5.60
CA TYR A 114 2.70 29.66 -6.42
C TYR A 114 3.19 28.27 -5.99
N PHE A 115 2.24 27.33 -5.86
CA PHE A 115 2.52 25.91 -5.68
C PHE A 115 1.71 25.07 -6.66
N GLY A 116 2.41 24.22 -7.41
CA GLY A 116 1.82 23.33 -8.41
C GLY A 116 2.39 21.93 -8.31
N GLU A 117 1.55 20.94 -8.63
CA GLU A 117 1.98 19.56 -8.87
C GLU A 117 1.30 19.10 -10.16
N TYR A 118 2.05 18.52 -11.08
CA TYR A 118 1.54 18.07 -12.37
C TYR A 118 2.36 16.93 -12.95
N ARG A 119 1.75 16.19 -13.86
CA ARG A 119 2.41 15.11 -14.60
C ARG A 119 3.10 15.65 -15.85
N VAL A 120 4.23 15.04 -16.19
CA VAL A 120 4.92 15.26 -17.47
C VAL A 120 4.40 14.27 -18.50
N LYS A 121 4.13 14.75 -19.71
CA LYS A 121 3.66 13.95 -20.84
C LYS A 121 4.71 12.93 -21.27
N GLY A 122 4.26 11.74 -21.68
CA GLY A 122 5.12 10.72 -22.31
C GLY A 122 5.78 9.72 -21.35
N PHE A 123 5.41 9.73 -20.06
CA PHE A 123 5.99 8.84 -19.05
C PHE A 123 4.99 7.80 -18.51
N HIS A 124 5.42 6.53 -18.48
CA HIS A 124 4.70 5.41 -17.84
C HIS A 124 5.69 4.57 -16.99
N PRO A 125 5.57 4.55 -15.65
CA PRO A 125 4.62 5.30 -14.83
C PRO A 125 4.79 6.83 -14.94
N PRO A 126 3.78 7.63 -14.59
CA PRO A 126 3.84 9.09 -14.74
C PRO A 126 4.98 9.71 -13.93
N ARG A 127 5.76 10.61 -14.56
CA ARG A 127 6.65 11.50 -13.85
C ARG A 127 5.85 12.67 -13.28
N TRP A 128 5.92 12.85 -11.97
CA TRP A 128 5.29 13.98 -11.28
C TRP A 128 6.33 15.01 -10.90
N LEU A 129 6.08 16.27 -11.26
CA LEU A 129 6.88 17.40 -10.82
C LEU A 129 6.08 18.24 -9.84
N ALA A 130 6.77 18.75 -8.82
CA ALA A 130 6.29 19.83 -7.98
C ALA A 130 7.04 21.11 -8.32
N THR A 131 6.32 22.22 -8.31
CA THR A 131 6.87 23.55 -8.54
C THR A 131 6.53 24.46 -7.38
N ARG A 132 7.51 25.27 -6.97
CA ARG A 132 7.32 26.40 -6.07
C ARG A 132 7.88 27.63 -6.74
N GLY A 133 7.04 28.64 -6.93
CA GLY A 133 7.42 29.92 -7.52
C GLY A 133 6.98 31.09 -6.64
N ARG A 134 7.64 32.22 -6.80
CA ARG A 134 7.29 33.48 -6.17
C ARG A 134 7.46 34.64 -7.15
N VAL A 135 6.51 35.58 -7.14
CA VAL A 135 6.64 36.86 -7.81
C VAL A 135 7.72 37.70 -7.11
N ILE A 136 8.78 38.04 -7.84
CA ILE A 136 9.92 38.82 -7.32
C ILE A 136 9.78 40.29 -7.66
N GLU A 137 9.23 40.60 -8.84
CA GLU A 137 9.08 41.97 -9.30
C GLU A 137 7.68 42.22 -9.87
N ARG A 138 7.20 43.45 -9.69
CA ARG A 138 5.97 43.98 -10.29
C ARG A 138 6.26 45.32 -10.95
N ASP A 139 5.51 45.66 -11.99
CA ASP A 139 5.55 46.98 -12.62
C ASP A 139 4.79 48.03 -11.78
N GLY A 140 4.78 49.28 -12.26
CA GLY A 140 4.09 50.39 -11.60
C GLY A 140 2.57 50.25 -11.51
N ASP A 141 1.96 49.39 -12.33
CA ASP A 141 0.53 49.05 -12.28
C ASP A 141 0.26 47.84 -11.37
N GLY A 142 1.30 47.31 -10.70
CA GLY A 142 1.22 46.15 -9.83
C GLY A 142 1.15 44.82 -10.58
N LYS A 143 1.42 44.75 -11.88
CA LYS A 143 1.45 43.48 -12.63
C LYS A 143 2.80 42.79 -12.44
N PRO A 144 2.84 41.45 -12.29
CA PRO A 144 4.09 40.73 -12.12
C PRO A 144 4.96 40.83 -13.38
N THR A 145 6.26 41.01 -13.19
CA THR A 145 7.24 41.10 -14.28
C THR A 145 8.30 40.01 -14.21
N LEU A 146 8.69 39.58 -13.01
CA LEU A 146 9.67 38.53 -12.78
C LEU A 146 9.16 37.54 -11.74
N ILE A 147 9.25 36.25 -12.06
CA ILE A 147 8.92 35.15 -11.15
C ILE A 147 10.12 34.24 -11.04
N PHE A 148 10.47 33.85 -9.82
CA PHE A 148 11.54 32.90 -9.57
C PHE A 148 10.99 31.65 -8.89
N GLY A 149 11.50 30.48 -9.24
CA GLY A 149 11.06 29.25 -8.62
C GLY A 149 11.97 28.06 -8.83
N VAL A 150 11.52 26.93 -8.30
CA VAL A 150 12.16 25.63 -8.43
C VAL A 150 11.16 24.56 -8.85
N ASN A 151 11.63 23.58 -9.61
CA ASN A 151 10.95 22.34 -9.93
C ASN A 151 11.74 21.16 -9.36
N TYR A 152 11.03 20.12 -8.92
CA TYR A 152 11.65 18.89 -8.46
C TYR A 152 10.74 17.68 -8.67
N ASP A 153 11.36 16.52 -8.84
CA ASP A 153 10.66 15.27 -9.06
C ASP A 153 10.05 14.76 -7.74
N ILE A 154 8.75 14.49 -7.75
CA ILE A 154 7.99 13.91 -6.62
C ILE A 154 7.37 12.55 -7.00
N SER A 155 7.85 11.91 -8.06
CA SER A 155 7.32 10.65 -8.58
C SER A 155 7.39 9.53 -7.55
N GLU A 156 8.54 9.37 -6.88
CA GLU A 156 8.69 8.34 -5.84
C GLU A 156 7.72 8.54 -4.69
N ARG A 157 7.54 9.80 -4.24
CA ARG A 157 6.56 10.15 -3.22
C ARG A 157 5.14 9.80 -3.67
N LYS A 158 4.75 10.17 -4.90
CA LYS A 158 3.41 9.91 -5.45
C LYS A 158 3.15 8.40 -5.60
N LEU A 159 4.14 7.65 -6.06
CA LEU A 159 4.07 6.18 -6.16
C LEU A 159 3.94 5.54 -4.77
N GLY A 160 4.67 6.04 -3.78
CA GLY A 160 4.54 5.63 -2.38
C GLY A 160 3.14 5.89 -1.82
N ASP A 161 2.61 7.10 -2.03
CA ASP A 161 1.26 7.49 -1.60
C ASP A 161 0.17 6.61 -2.26
N GLU A 162 0.32 6.30 -3.55
CA GLU A 162 -0.61 5.44 -4.29
C GLU A 162 -0.54 3.99 -3.78
N ARG A 163 0.67 3.45 -3.59
CA ARG A 163 0.86 2.11 -3.02
C ARG A 163 0.25 2.02 -1.62
N GLN A 164 0.46 3.02 -0.77
CA GLN A 164 -0.13 3.06 0.57
C GLN A 164 -1.67 3.08 0.50
N ARG A 165 -2.25 3.87 -0.41
CA ARG A 165 -3.72 3.91 -0.60
C ARG A 165 -4.28 2.58 -1.07
N LEU A 166 -3.59 1.89 -1.98
CA LEU A 166 -4.00 0.56 -2.44
C LEU A 166 -4.00 -0.45 -1.28
N LEU A 167 -2.92 -0.48 -0.49
CA LEU A 167 -2.83 -1.34 0.70
C LEU A 167 -3.92 -1.03 1.72
N LEU A 168 -4.19 0.26 1.99
CA LEU A 168 -5.27 0.66 2.89
C LEU A 168 -6.66 0.25 2.36
N ARG A 169 -6.88 0.33 1.05
CA ARG A 169 -8.15 -0.09 0.44
C ARG A 169 -8.32 -1.60 0.56
N GLU A 170 -7.26 -2.36 0.31
CA GLU A 170 -7.26 -3.81 0.45
C GLU A 170 -7.50 -4.25 1.90
N LEU A 171 -6.81 -3.62 2.86
CA LEU A 171 -7.01 -3.86 4.29
C LEU A 171 -8.46 -3.56 4.69
N ASN A 172 -9.02 -2.43 4.27
CA ASN A 172 -10.42 -2.10 4.54
C ASN A 172 -11.40 -3.12 3.95
N HIS A 173 -11.11 -3.63 2.74
CA HIS A 173 -11.91 -4.69 2.14
C HIS A 173 -11.83 -5.97 2.99
N ARG A 174 -10.65 -6.36 3.44
CA ARG A 174 -10.42 -7.53 4.30
C ARG A 174 -11.15 -7.40 5.64
N VAL A 175 -11.06 -6.24 6.29
CA VAL A 175 -11.78 -5.97 7.55
C VAL A 175 -13.30 -6.10 7.34
N LYS A 176 -13.85 -5.55 6.25
CA LYS A 176 -15.28 -5.69 5.93
C LYS A 176 -15.68 -7.15 5.73
N ASN A 177 -14.86 -7.94 5.05
CA ASN A 177 -15.11 -9.38 4.85
C ASN A 177 -15.14 -10.15 6.18
N THR A 178 -14.17 -9.89 7.08
CA THR A 178 -14.14 -10.51 8.41
C THR A 178 -15.36 -10.12 9.24
N LEU A 179 -15.73 -8.84 9.25
CA LEU A 179 -16.90 -8.36 9.99
C LEU A 179 -18.21 -8.98 9.45
N ALA A 180 -18.35 -9.09 8.14
CA ALA A 180 -19.50 -9.77 7.52
C ALA A 180 -19.57 -11.25 7.94
N THR A 181 -18.42 -11.92 8.03
CA THR A 181 -18.32 -13.31 8.51
C THR A 181 -18.76 -13.42 9.98
N VAL A 182 -18.26 -12.55 10.85
CA VAL A 182 -18.67 -12.51 12.27
C VAL A 182 -20.17 -12.24 12.41
N GLN A 183 -20.72 -11.31 11.63
CA GLN A 183 -22.15 -10.99 11.66
C GLN A 183 -23.00 -12.18 11.19
N ALA A 184 -22.54 -12.92 10.17
CA ALA A 184 -23.19 -14.15 9.73
C ALA A 184 -23.16 -15.23 10.82
N LEU A 185 -22.01 -15.42 11.47
CA LEU A 185 -21.86 -16.33 12.61
C LEU A 185 -22.85 -15.99 13.74
N ALA A 186 -22.94 -14.72 14.13
CA ALA A 186 -23.84 -14.27 15.19
C ALA A 186 -25.31 -14.52 14.82
N THR A 187 -25.74 -14.04 13.64
CA THR A 187 -27.13 -14.15 13.16
C THR A 187 -27.58 -15.61 13.08
N GLN A 188 -26.70 -16.50 12.61
CA GLN A 188 -27.03 -17.91 12.48
C GLN A 188 -27.00 -18.62 13.83
N THR A 189 -26.09 -18.27 14.75
CA THR A 189 -26.06 -18.87 16.09
C THR A 189 -27.34 -18.53 16.88
N VAL A 190 -27.81 -17.28 16.81
CA VAL A 190 -29.07 -16.86 17.45
C VAL A 190 -30.27 -17.68 16.96
N ARG A 191 -30.35 -18.03 15.68
CA ARG A 191 -31.48 -18.79 15.12
C ARG A 191 -31.60 -20.22 15.66
N HIS A 192 -30.53 -20.78 16.23
CA HIS A 192 -30.48 -22.17 16.66
C HIS A 192 -30.33 -22.34 18.18
N ALA A 193 -29.83 -21.32 18.88
CA ALA A 193 -29.76 -21.33 20.34
C ALA A 193 -31.16 -21.27 20.96
N ARG A 194 -31.45 -22.14 21.93
CA ARG A 194 -32.71 -22.14 22.68
C ARG A 194 -32.64 -21.23 23.89
N GLN A 195 -31.44 -21.01 24.41
CA GLN A 195 -31.17 -20.17 25.58
C GLN A 195 -29.94 -19.27 25.34
N PRO A 196 -29.84 -18.13 26.03
CA PRO A 196 -28.68 -17.23 25.91
C PRO A 196 -27.34 -17.91 26.23
N SER A 197 -27.30 -18.87 27.16
CA SER A 197 -26.10 -19.63 27.50
C SER A 197 -25.58 -20.47 26.34
N GLU A 198 -26.47 -21.19 25.64
CA GLU A 198 -26.13 -21.97 24.44
C GLU A 198 -25.60 -21.07 23.31
N PHE A 199 -26.16 -19.86 23.16
CA PHE A 199 -25.65 -18.87 22.21
C PHE A 199 -24.22 -18.45 22.57
N LEU A 200 -23.97 -18.06 23.83
CA LEU A 200 -22.66 -17.58 24.27
C LEU A 200 -21.59 -18.65 24.11
N GLU A 201 -21.89 -19.90 24.48
CA GLU A 201 -20.97 -21.03 24.34
C GLU A 201 -20.64 -21.30 22.85
N ALA A 202 -21.68 -21.43 22.01
CA ALA A 202 -21.49 -21.77 20.61
C ALA A 202 -20.87 -20.62 19.80
N PHE A 203 -21.31 -19.37 20.01
CA PHE A 203 -20.74 -18.22 19.33
C PHE A 203 -19.30 -17.96 19.77
N GLY A 204 -19.01 -18.10 21.07
CA GLY A 204 -17.66 -17.98 21.61
C GLY A 204 -16.68 -18.98 20.99
N ALA A 205 -17.05 -20.26 20.95
CA ALA A 205 -16.23 -21.30 20.33
C ALA A 205 -15.92 -21.01 18.85
N ARG A 206 -16.93 -20.58 18.09
CA ARG A 206 -16.78 -20.23 16.66
C ARG A 206 -15.93 -18.99 16.42
N LEU A 207 -16.08 -17.99 17.28
CA LEU A 207 -15.28 -16.77 17.20
C LEU A 207 -13.80 -17.07 17.51
N GLN A 208 -13.53 -17.99 18.43
CA GLN A 208 -12.18 -18.47 18.71
C GLN A 208 -11.58 -19.21 17.52
N ALA A 209 -12.32 -20.16 16.91
CA ALA A 209 -11.88 -20.86 15.70
C ALA A 209 -11.56 -19.88 14.56
N LEU A 210 -12.45 -18.91 14.31
CA LEU A 210 -12.20 -17.86 13.33
C LEU A 210 -10.94 -17.05 13.66
N GLY A 211 -10.73 -16.70 14.93
CA GLY A 211 -9.55 -15.96 15.37
C GLY A 211 -8.25 -16.74 15.16
N ILE A 212 -8.26 -18.06 15.42
CA ILE A 212 -7.09 -18.93 15.20
C ILE A 212 -6.75 -19.00 13.70
N ALA A 213 -7.74 -19.28 12.85
CA ALA A 213 -7.56 -19.26 11.40
C ALA A 213 -7.06 -17.89 10.90
N HIS A 214 -7.59 -16.79 11.45
CA HIS A 214 -7.20 -15.44 11.07
C HIS A 214 -5.74 -15.10 11.46
N ASN A 215 -5.31 -15.52 12.65
CA ASN A 215 -3.93 -15.31 13.11
C ASN A 215 -2.92 -16.05 12.24
N LEU A 216 -3.20 -17.32 11.90
CA LEU A 216 -2.33 -18.12 11.03
C LEU A 216 -2.16 -17.50 9.63
N LEU A 217 -3.26 -16.98 9.09
CA LEU A 217 -3.23 -16.27 7.82
C LEU A 217 -2.45 -14.96 7.93
N SER A 218 -2.58 -14.23 9.03
CA SER A 218 -1.82 -13.02 9.30
C SER A 218 -0.31 -13.30 9.43
N ASP A 219 0.07 -14.33 10.17
CA ASP A 219 1.47 -14.72 10.40
C ASP A 219 2.18 -15.15 9.11
N ARG A 220 1.44 -15.68 8.13
CA ARG A 220 1.96 -16.08 6.82
C ARG A 220 1.74 -15.06 5.71
N GLU A 221 1.54 -13.79 6.06
CA GLU A 221 1.30 -12.71 5.10
C GLU A 221 0.19 -13.05 4.08
N TRP A 222 -0.82 -13.81 4.52
CA TRP A 222 -1.96 -14.22 3.72
C TRP A 222 -1.63 -15.09 2.49
N ARG A 223 -0.46 -15.73 2.47
CA ARG A 223 -0.02 -16.62 1.37
C ARG A 223 -0.78 -17.96 1.32
N GLY A 224 -1.57 -18.27 2.35
CA GLY A 224 -2.34 -19.50 2.48
C GLY A 224 -1.84 -20.39 3.62
N ILE A 225 -2.62 -21.43 3.96
CA ILE A 225 -2.30 -22.40 5.02
C ILE A 225 -2.37 -23.83 4.47
N GLY A 226 -1.46 -24.69 4.91
CA GLY A 226 -1.51 -26.10 4.55
C GLY A 226 -2.75 -26.76 5.17
N ILE A 227 -3.48 -27.57 4.41
CA ILE A 227 -4.67 -28.26 4.94
C ILE A 227 -4.35 -29.14 6.15
N SER A 228 -3.19 -29.80 6.16
CA SER A 228 -2.72 -30.58 7.30
C SER A 228 -2.57 -29.73 8.56
N GLU A 229 -2.01 -28.53 8.43
CA GLU A 229 -1.83 -27.57 9.52
C GLU A 229 -3.19 -27.09 10.04
N LEU A 230 -4.11 -26.72 9.14
CA LEU A 230 -5.47 -26.32 9.50
C LEU A 230 -6.20 -27.43 10.28
N VAL A 231 -6.11 -28.68 9.81
CA VAL A 231 -6.74 -29.83 10.47
C VAL A 231 -6.14 -30.08 11.86
N GLN A 232 -4.82 -30.01 12.00
CA GLN A 232 -4.15 -30.18 13.30
C GLN A 232 -4.61 -29.14 14.33
N ILE A 233 -4.97 -27.95 13.87
CA ILE A 233 -5.35 -26.85 14.75
C ILE A 233 -6.83 -26.90 15.10
N GLU A 234 -7.69 -27.18 14.13
CA GLU A 234 -9.15 -27.16 14.33
C GLU A 234 -9.70 -28.47 14.90
N VAL A 235 -9.08 -29.60 14.59
CA VAL A 235 -9.65 -30.92 14.90
C VAL A 235 -8.94 -31.58 16.08
N LYS A 236 -7.61 -31.49 16.15
CA LYS A 236 -6.82 -32.16 17.19
C LYS A 236 -7.19 -31.78 18.64
N PRO A 237 -7.58 -30.53 18.96
CA PRO A 237 -8.01 -30.19 20.33
C PRO A 237 -9.20 -31.01 20.84
N PHE A 238 -9.98 -31.63 19.94
CA PHE A 238 -11.11 -32.49 20.28
C PHE A 238 -10.70 -33.96 20.51
N GLU A 239 -9.45 -34.34 20.21
CA GLU A 239 -8.90 -35.66 20.54
C GLU A 239 -8.39 -35.67 21.99
N THR A 240 -9.32 -35.87 22.93
CA THR A 240 -9.05 -35.83 24.38
C THR A 240 -8.68 -37.17 24.99
N ALA A 241 -8.67 -38.26 24.19
CA ALA A 241 -8.41 -39.61 24.67
C ALA A 241 -6.90 -39.94 24.71
N GLU A 242 -6.50 -40.81 25.64
CA GLU A 242 -5.10 -41.27 25.75
C GLU A 242 -4.63 -42.07 24.53
N GLN A 243 -5.56 -42.68 23.80
CA GLN A 243 -5.30 -43.37 22.53
C GLN A 243 -5.89 -42.59 21.35
N PRO A 244 -5.19 -42.54 20.20
CA PRO A 244 -5.70 -41.84 19.02
C PRO A 244 -6.99 -42.51 18.52
N ARG A 245 -8.05 -41.71 18.44
CA ARG A 245 -9.37 -42.09 17.92
C ARG A 245 -9.66 -41.43 16.57
N MET A 246 -8.78 -40.54 16.12
CA MET A 246 -8.85 -39.91 14.81
C MET A 246 -7.74 -40.39 13.88
N THR A 247 -8.12 -40.87 12.70
CA THR A 247 -7.19 -41.10 11.59
C THR A 247 -7.22 -39.89 10.68
N ILE A 248 -6.07 -39.26 10.42
CA ILE A 248 -5.96 -38.08 9.56
C ILE A 248 -5.00 -38.40 8.41
N SER A 249 -5.47 -38.25 7.17
CA SER A 249 -4.64 -38.52 5.98
C SER A 249 -5.05 -37.66 4.79
N GLY A 250 -4.09 -37.30 3.93
CA GLY A 250 -4.39 -36.66 2.66
C GLY A 250 -3.20 -36.00 2.00
N ASP A 251 -3.46 -35.44 0.82
CA ASP A 251 -2.45 -34.78 -0.02
C ASP A 251 -1.94 -33.47 0.62
N ASP A 252 -0.68 -33.11 0.36
CA ASP A 252 -0.14 -31.81 0.77
C ASP A 252 -0.68 -30.70 -0.14
N LEU A 253 -1.57 -29.87 0.40
CA LEU A 253 -2.30 -28.85 -0.33
C LEU A 253 -2.32 -27.54 0.45
N LEU A 254 -2.12 -26.44 -0.27
CA LEU A 254 -2.19 -25.08 0.26
C LEU A 254 -3.57 -24.49 -0.05
N LEU A 255 -4.24 -23.98 0.97
CA LEU A 255 -5.56 -23.35 0.88
C LEU A 255 -5.42 -21.83 0.83
N SER A 256 -6.25 -21.19 0.01
CA SER A 256 -6.41 -19.73 0.04
C SER A 256 -7.01 -19.28 1.37
N PRO A 257 -6.81 -18.01 1.77
CA PRO A 257 -7.36 -17.48 3.02
C PRO A 257 -8.87 -17.73 3.20
N ASP A 258 -9.65 -17.51 2.14
CA ASP A 258 -11.10 -17.68 2.19
C ASP A 258 -11.48 -19.16 2.32
N GLN A 259 -10.76 -20.06 1.63
CA GLN A 259 -10.91 -21.51 1.78
C GLN A 259 -10.55 -22.00 3.19
N ALA A 260 -9.48 -21.45 3.76
CA ALA A 260 -9.01 -21.82 5.10
C ALA A 260 -10.02 -21.45 6.18
N VAL A 261 -10.58 -20.23 6.12
CA VAL A 261 -11.62 -19.79 7.07
C VAL A 261 -12.88 -20.64 6.93
N GLY A 262 -13.35 -20.86 5.70
CA GLY A 262 -14.55 -21.66 5.44
C GLY A 262 -14.40 -23.11 5.90
N LEU A 263 -13.28 -23.76 5.54
CA LEU A 263 -13.01 -25.14 5.92
C LEU A 263 -12.75 -25.27 7.42
N GLY A 264 -12.02 -24.34 8.03
CA GLY A 264 -11.72 -24.35 9.47
C GLY A 264 -12.99 -24.36 10.32
N LEU A 265 -13.95 -23.50 9.98
CA LEU A 265 -15.26 -23.49 10.64
C LEU A 265 -16.01 -24.82 10.48
N ILE A 266 -15.95 -25.45 9.31
CA ILE A 266 -16.63 -26.74 9.09
C ILE A 266 -15.97 -27.87 9.87
N LEU A 267 -14.65 -27.94 9.84
CA LEU A 267 -13.87 -28.93 10.60
C LEU A 267 -14.14 -28.79 12.09
N HIS A 268 -14.16 -27.56 12.60
CA HIS A 268 -14.48 -27.27 14.00
C HIS A 268 -15.88 -27.76 14.38
N GLU A 269 -16.89 -27.49 13.55
CA GLU A 269 -18.25 -27.95 13.82
C GLU A 269 -18.39 -29.47 13.75
N LEU A 270 -17.73 -30.14 12.78
CA LEU A 270 -17.71 -31.60 12.69
C LEU A 270 -17.06 -32.23 13.93
N ALA A 271 -15.89 -31.74 14.33
CA ALA A 271 -15.17 -32.24 15.50
C ALA A 271 -15.94 -32.01 16.81
N SER A 272 -16.52 -30.82 16.98
CA SER A 272 -17.36 -30.50 18.14
C SER A 272 -18.60 -31.39 18.21
N ASN A 273 -19.28 -31.64 17.09
CA ASN A 273 -20.44 -32.53 17.05
C ASN A 273 -20.07 -33.99 17.34
N ALA A 274 -18.95 -34.46 16.81
CA ALA A 274 -18.46 -35.81 17.09
C ALA A 274 -18.18 -36.00 18.59
N LEU A 275 -17.62 -34.99 19.27
CA LEU A 275 -17.37 -35.03 20.71
C LEU A 275 -18.66 -34.96 21.54
N LYS A 276 -19.61 -34.10 21.19
CA LYS A 276 -20.82 -33.88 21.98
C LYS A 276 -21.89 -34.94 21.75
N TYR A 277 -22.05 -35.42 20.51
CA TYR A 277 -23.18 -36.24 20.10
C TYR A 277 -22.79 -37.48 19.28
N GLY A 278 -21.62 -37.46 18.64
CA GLY A 278 -21.20 -38.48 17.68
C GLY A 278 -20.19 -39.48 18.26
N SER A 279 -19.31 -40.00 17.40
CA SER A 279 -18.41 -41.11 17.76
C SER A 279 -17.43 -40.78 18.90
N LEU A 280 -16.93 -39.55 18.99
CA LEU A 280 -15.94 -39.19 20.02
C LEU A 280 -16.54 -39.04 21.41
N SER A 281 -17.87 -39.01 21.54
CA SER A 281 -18.58 -39.00 22.82
C SER A 281 -18.44 -40.31 23.61
N VAL A 282 -18.07 -41.42 22.95
CA VAL A 282 -17.93 -42.74 23.57
C VAL A 282 -16.52 -43.33 23.34
N PRO A 283 -15.95 -44.11 24.29
CA PRO A 283 -14.58 -44.62 24.17
C PRO A 283 -14.29 -45.48 22.93
N SER A 284 -15.31 -46.19 22.42
CA SER A 284 -15.19 -47.06 21.24
C SER A 284 -15.19 -46.33 19.90
N GLY A 285 -15.62 -45.06 19.88
CA GLY A 285 -15.85 -44.37 18.63
C GLY A 285 -14.58 -43.84 17.98
N ARG A 286 -14.65 -43.73 16.66
CA ARG A 286 -13.54 -43.34 15.79
C ARG A 286 -14.01 -42.33 14.74
N VAL A 287 -13.06 -41.54 14.26
CA VAL A 287 -13.24 -40.62 13.13
C VAL A 287 -12.14 -40.87 12.11
N ASP A 288 -12.52 -41.06 10.86
CA ASP A 288 -11.59 -41.06 9.73
C ASP A 288 -11.79 -39.76 8.93
N LEU A 289 -10.74 -38.93 8.93
CA LEU A 289 -10.65 -37.69 8.18
C LEU A 289 -9.63 -37.85 7.04
N GLY A 290 -10.14 -37.86 5.82
CA GLY A 290 -9.36 -38.01 4.59
C GLY A 290 -9.52 -36.81 3.67
N TRP A 291 -8.51 -36.44 2.91
CA TRP A 291 -8.70 -35.55 1.76
C TRP A 291 -7.79 -35.87 0.59
N ARG A 292 -8.24 -35.49 -0.61
CA ARG A 292 -7.49 -35.69 -1.85
C ARG A 292 -7.80 -34.63 -2.88
N MET A 293 -6.86 -34.40 -3.78
CA MET A 293 -7.06 -33.58 -4.98
C MET A 293 -7.70 -34.41 -6.09
N GLN A 294 -8.70 -33.85 -6.77
CA GLN A 294 -9.34 -34.42 -7.96
C GLN A 294 -9.40 -33.39 -9.09
N GLY A 295 -9.46 -33.86 -10.34
CA GLY A 295 -9.56 -32.99 -11.53
C GLY A 295 -8.21 -32.68 -12.20
N ARG A 296 -8.27 -32.02 -13.36
CA ARG A 296 -7.10 -31.56 -14.14
C ARG A 296 -6.82 -30.08 -13.89
N ARG A 297 -5.63 -29.59 -14.30
CA ARG A 297 -5.04 -28.25 -13.96
C ARG A 297 -6.05 -27.11 -13.75
N ASP A 298 -6.98 -26.89 -14.67
CA ASP A 298 -7.91 -25.74 -14.65
C ASP A 298 -9.24 -26.00 -13.91
N ALA A 299 -9.44 -27.21 -13.38
CA ALA A 299 -10.64 -27.62 -12.65
C ALA A 299 -10.27 -28.49 -11.43
N ARG A 300 -9.16 -28.17 -10.77
CA ARG A 300 -8.74 -28.87 -9.56
C ARG A 300 -9.74 -28.64 -8.43
N ARG A 301 -10.11 -29.71 -7.75
CA ARG A 301 -10.98 -29.70 -6.58
C ARG A 301 -10.35 -30.46 -5.44
N LEU A 302 -10.51 -29.92 -4.24
CA LEU A 302 -10.27 -30.64 -3.00
C LEU A 302 -11.54 -31.42 -2.66
N VAL A 303 -11.39 -32.71 -2.39
CA VAL A 303 -12.45 -33.56 -1.85
C VAL A 303 -12.02 -34.06 -0.49
N LEU A 304 -12.73 -33.63 0.55
CA LEU A 304 -12.52 -33.99 1.94
C LEU A 304 -13.66 -34.89 2.41
N THR A 305 -13.32 -35.92 3.16
CA THR A 305 -14.24 -36.93 3.68
C THR A 305 -14.08 -37.05 5.18
N TRP A 306 -15.20 -36.96 5.90
CA TRP A 306 -15.32 -37.20 7.33
C TRP A 306 -16.22 -38.41 7.55
N ARG A 307 -15.74 -39.41 8.28
CA ARG A 307 -16.50 -40.61 8.58
C ARG A 307 -16.41 -40.97 10.06
N GLU A 308 -17.56 -41.04 10.72
CA GLU A 308 -17.66 -41.52 12.08
C GLU A 308 -18.02 -43.01 12.12
N SER A 309 -17.51 -43.73 13.11
CA SER A 309 -17.84 -45.13 13.35
C SER A 309 -17.69 -45.49 14.83
N GLY A 310 -18.29 -46.61 15.26
CA GLY A 310 -18.17 -47.10 16.64
C GLY A 310 -18.79 -46.18 17.70
N GLY A 311 -19.59 -45.21 17.26
CA GLY A 311 -20.29 -44.23 18.07
C GLY A 311 -21.69 -44.67 18.51
N PRO A 312 -22.42 -43.80 19.22
CA PRO A 312 -23.84 -44.00 19.49
C PRO A 312 -24.66 -44.03 18.19
N GLN A 313 -25.82 -44.68 18.21
CA GLN A 313 -26.69 -44.74 17.05
C GLN A 313 -27.17 -43.34 16.67
N VAL A 314 -26.88 -42.91 15.43
CA VAL A 314 -27.25 -41.58 14.95
C VAL A 314 -28.62 -41.63 14.28
N ALA A 315 -29.49 -40.70 14.64
CA ALA A 315 -30.74 -40.43 13.94
C ALA A 315 -30.64 -39.09 13.18
N PRO A 316 -31.33 -38.94 12.03
CA PRO A 316 -31.43 -37.65 11.37
C PRO A 316 -32.03 -36.62 12.33
N PRO A 317 -31.42 -35.44 12.50
CA PRO A 317 -31.92 -34.48 13.45
C PRO A 317 -33.22 -33.82 12.96
N ASP A 318 -34.22 -33.69 13.85
CA ASP A 318 -35.50 -33.02 13.56
C ASP A 318 -35.32 -31.55 13.13
N ARG A 319 -34.20 -30.94 13.51
CA ARG A 319 -33.76 -29.61 13.07
C ARG A 319 -32.33 -29.68 12.60
N HIS A 320 -32.07 -29.14 11.42
CA HIS A 320 -30.70 -28.93 10.97
C HIS A 320 -30.08 -27.83 11.84
N GLY A 321 -29.17 -28.20 12.74
CA GLY A 321 -28.38 -27.26 13.52
C GLY A 321 -27.40 -26.46 12.65
N PHE A 322 -26.73 -25.49 13.26
CA PHE A 322 -25.77 -24.61 12.61
C PHE A 322 -24.70 -25.39 11.82
N GLY A 323 -24.10 -26.45 12.39
CA GLY A 323 -23.09 -27.28 11.70
C GLY A 323 -23.62 -27.84 10.37
N SER A 324 -24.77 -28.50 10.38
CA SER A 324 -25.44 -29.02 9.17
C SER A 324 -25.86 -27.95 8.14
N ILE A 325 -26.06 -26.70 8.55
CA ILE A 325 -26.39 -25.58 7.66
C ILE A 325 -25.12 -24.88 7.15
N LEU A 326 -24.06 -24.79 7.95
CA LEU A 326 -22.80 -24.17 7.55
C LEU A 326 -22.05 -25.05 6.54
N ILE A 327 -22.04 -26.35 6.82
CA ILE A 327 -21.66 -27.42 5.88
C ILE A 327 -22.39 -27.23 4.53
N ARG A 328 -23.71 -26.96 4.51
CA ARG A 328 -24.46 -26.83 3.24
C ARG A 328 -24.49 -25.42 2.61
N ARG A 329 -24.42 -24.32 3.37
CA ARG A 329 -24.64 -22.94 2.88
C ARG A 329 -23.42 -22.03 2.89
N SER A 330 -22.48 -22.21 3.82
CA SER A 330 -21.30 -21.31 3.90
C SER A 330 -20.37 -21.53 2.74
N LEU A 331 -20.26 -22.77 2.27
CA LEU A 331 -19.48 -23.05 1.08
C LEU A 331 -20.19 -22.56 -0.17
N ALA A 332 -21.46 -22.92 -0.40
CA ALA A 332 -22.18 -22.63 -1.66
C ALA A 332 -22.23 -21.13 -2.09
N LYS A 333 -22.07 -20.17 -1.18
CA LYS A 333 -22.02 -18.73 -1.51
C LYS A 333 -20.62 -18.13 -1.60
N VAL A 334 -19.62 -18.74 -0.98
CA VAL A 334 -18.25 -18.22 -0.93
C VAL A 334 -17.35 -18.97 -1.90
N ILE A 335 -17.65 -20.24 -2.17
CA ILE A 335 -16.82 -21.18 -2.92
C ILE A 335 -17.75 -22.14 -3.67
N SER A 336 -17.65 -22.32 -4.98
CA SER A 336 -18.54 -23.22 -5.78
C SER A 336 -18.42 -24.70 -5.38
N SER A 337 -18.93 -25.05 -4.20
CA SER A 337 -18.65 -26.29 -3.48
C SER A 337 -19.89 -27.12 -3.32
N GLU A 338 -19.68 -28.44 -3.31
CA GLU A 338 -20.71 -29.45 -3.14
C GLU A 338 -20.48 -30.15 -1.82
N VAL A 339 -21.57 -30.40 -1.10
CA VAL A 339 -21.47 -30.93 0.26
C VAL A 339 -22.54 -31.97 0.50
N THR A 340 -22.08 -33.19 0.74
CA THR A 340 -22.90 -34.34 1.15
C THR A 340 -22.79 -34.48 2.65
N HIS A 341 -23.92 -34.61 3.35
CA HIS A 341 -23.94 -34.78 4.79
C HIS A 341 -25.09 -35.71 5.18
N GLU A 342 -24.72 -36.88 5.68
CA GLU A 342 -25.59 -38.02 5.96
C GLU A 342 -25.48 -38.45 7.42
N PHE A 343 -26.63 -38.70 8.03
CA PHE A 343 -26.75 -39.25 9.37
C PHE A 343 -27.13 -40.72 9.25
N ARG A 344 -26.14 -41.62 9.33
CA ARG A 344 -26.35 -43.08 9.22
C ARG A 344 -26.40 -43.68 10.63
N PRO A 345 -27.14 -44.77 10.86
CA PRO A 345 -27.18 -45.42 12.17
C PRO A 345 -25.79 -45.75 12.73
N GLU A 346 -24.82 -46.07 11.85
CA GLU A 346 -23.43 -46.38 12.23
C GLU A 346 -22.57 -45.16 12.58
N GLY A 347 -22.99 -43.94 12.20
CA GLY A 347 -22.21 -42.71 12.35
C GLY A 347 -22.55 -41.62 11.32
N VAL A 348 -22.02 -40.43 11.54
CA VAL A 348 -22.10 -39.31 10.59
C VAL A 348 -21.10 -39.48 9.45
N PHE A 349 -21.55 -39.22 8.22
CA PHE A 349 -20.71 -39.13 7.03
C PHE A 349 -20.85 -37.74 6.39
N ALA A 350 -19.73 -37.09 6.10
CA ALA A 350 -19.71 -35.86 5.33
C ALA A 350 -18.65 -35.91 4.22
N GLU A 351 -19.01 -35.43 3.04
CA GLU A 351 -18.09 -35.22 1.93
C GLU A 351 -18.19 -33.77 1.45
N ILE A 352 -17.06 -33.11 1.33
CA ILE A 352 -16.94 -31.69 0.97
C ILE A 352 -16.04 -31.60 -0.26
N SER A 353 -16.60 -31.10 -1.35
CA SER A 353 -15.90 -30.91 -2.63
C SER A 353 -15.85 -29.42 -2.96
N MET A 354 -14.65 -28.83 -3.01
CA MET A 354 -14.48 -27.40 -3.33
C MET A 354 -13.42 -27.17 -4.41
N PRO A 355 -13.58 -26.19 -5.32
CA PRO A 355 -12.53 -25.78 -6.24
C PRO A 355 -11.30 -25.31 -5.48
N LEU A 356 -10.12 -25.69 -5.96
CA LEU A 356 -8.84 -25.15 -5.52
C LEU A 356 -8.50 -23.94 -6.38
N GLU A 357 -8.44 -22.76 -5.78
CA GLU A 357 -7.95 -21.56 -6.45
C GLU A 357 -6.44 -21.66 -6.68
N GLU A 358 -5.97 -21.15 -7.82
CA GLU A 358 -4.54 -20.94 -7.99
C GLU A 358 -4.10 -19.80 -7.09
N LEU A 359 -3.34 -20.14 -6.05
CA LEU A 359 -2.59 -19.14 -5.28
C LEU A 359 -1.61 -18.47 -6.24
N SER A 360 -1.86 -17.20 -6.55
CA SER A 360 -0.95 -16.37 -7.33
C SER A 360 0.42 -16.38 -6.63
N LYS A 361 1.43 -16.89 -7.33
CA LYS A 361 2.81 -17.03 -6.85
C LYS A 361 3.41 -15.73 -6.33
#